data_AF-A0A844Z6F9-F1
#
_entry.id   AF-A0A844Z6F9-F1
#
_cell.length_a   1.000
_cell.length_b   1.000
_cell.length_c   1.000
_cell.angle_alpha   90.00
_cell.angle_beta   90.00
_cell.angle_gamma   90.00
#
_symmetry.space_group_name_H-M   'P 1'
#
loop_
_entity.id
_entity.type
_entity.pdbx_description
1 polymer ?
#
loop_
_entity_poly.entity_id
_entity_poly.type
_entity_poly.pdbx_seq_one_letter_code
_entity_poly.pdbx_strand_id
1 'polypeptide(L)' 'MSDLPTDDTIARNRFMIISMIRLIGAVAVMLGILVLTDTLAWPHVAGYALLAIGLIDTFVIPPFLAKKWGSKRG' A
#
# COMPACT_ATOMS: atom_id res chain seq x y z
N MET A 1 16.18 -10.20 -32.40
CA MET A 1 15.18 -9.22 -31.94
C MET A 1 15.01 -9.43 -30.44
N SER A 2 15.87 -8.84 -29.63
CA SER A 2 15.84 -9.00 -28.18
C SER A 2 14.77 -8.08 -27.62
N ASP A 3 13.72 -8.66 -27.04
CA ASP A 3 12.70 -7.98 -26.25
C ASP A 3 13.35 -7.26 -25.05
N LEU A 4 13.86 -6.05 -25.28
CA LEU A 4 14.14 -5.13 -24.18
C LEU A 4 12.78 -4.77 -23.58
N PRO A 5 12.58 -4.92 -22.25
CA PRO A 5 11.35 -4.50 -21.59
C PRO A 5 11.05 -3.06 -22.03
N THR A 6 9.98 -2.87 -22.81
CA THR A 6 9.61 -1.55 -23.31
C THR A 6 9.27 -0.66 -22.11
N ASP A 7 9.62 0.62 -22.16
CA ASP A 7 9.36 1.57 -21.06
C ASP A 7 7.90 1.54 -20.57
N ASP A 8 6.97 1.18 -21.45
CA ASP A 8 5.55 0.94 -21.14
C ASP A 8 5.32 -0.16 -20.10
N THR A 9 6.08 -1.27 -20.16
CA THR A 9 5.97 -2.35 -19.18
C THR A 9 6.43 -1.89 -17.79
N ILE A 10 7.47 -1.06 -17.73
CA ILE A 10 7.99 -0.49 -16.49
C ILE A 10 6.98 0.52 -15.92
N ALA A 11 6.47 1.43 -16.74
CA ALA A 11 5.48 2.43 -16.34
C ALA A 11 4.18 1.76 -15.84
N ARG A 12 3.69 0.75 -16.57
CA ARG A 12 2.48 0.02 -16.19
C ARG A 12 2.66 -0.78 -14.90
N ASN A 13 3.81 -1.42 -14.71
CA ASN A 13 4.08 -2.17 -13.48
C ASN A 13 4.13 -1.24 -12.26
N ARG A 14 4.69 -0.03 -12.42
CA ARG A 14 4.70 0.98 -11.35
C ARG A 14 3.30 1.41 -10.94
N PHE A 15 2.47 1.74 -11.93
CA PHE A 15 1.10 2.18 -11.68
C PHE A 15 0.25 1.08 -11.03
N MET A 16 0.39 -0.16 -11.50
CA MET A 16 -0.32 -1.32 -10.94
C MET A 16 0.04 -1.53 -9.47
N ILE A 17 1.33 -1.50 -9.13
CA ILE A 17 1.80 -1.72 -7.77
C ILE A 17 1.35 -0.58 -6.82
N ILE A 18 1.50 0.68 -7.24
CA ILE A 18 1.02 1.83 -6.45
C ILE A 18 -0.51 1.73 -6.22
N SER A 19 -1.25 1.32 -7.24
CA SER A 19 -2.70 1.16 -7.14
C SER A 19 -3.10 0.04 -6.17
N MET A 20 -2.41 -1.12 -6.21
CA MET A 20 -2.64 -2.22 -5.28
C MET A 20 -2.35 -1.81 -3.83
N ILE A 21 -1.23 -1.14 -3.57
CA ILE A 21 -0.89 -0.65 -2.23
C ILE A 21 -1.95 0.33 -1.72
N ARG A 22 -2.43 1.21 -2.58
CA ARG A 22 -3.48 2.16 -2.22
C ARG A 22 -4.81 1.47 -1.88
N LEU A 23 -5.17 0.41 -2.63
CA LEU A 23 -6.33 -0.43 -2.32
C LEU A 23 -6.16 -1.16 -0.99
N ILE A 24 -4.99 -1.75 -0.73
CA ILE A 24 -4.69 -2.44 0.53
C ILE A 24 -4.78 -1.45 1.71
N GLY A 25 -4.18 -0.26 1.59
CA GLY A 25 -4.27 0.79 2.60
C GLY A 25 -5.71 1.24 2.87
N ALA A 26 -6.52 1.41 1.82
CA ALA A 26 -7.93 1.74 1.96
C ALA A 26 -8.72 0.64 2.69
N VAL A 27 -8.49 -0.63 2.35
CA VAL A 27 -9.11 -1.78 3.03
C VAL A 27 -8.68 -1.85 4.50
N ALA A 28 -7.39 -1.61 4.79
CA ALA A 28 -6.87 -1.60 6.16
C ALA A 28 -7.49 -0.48 7.01
N VAL A 29 -7.67 0.72 6.46
CA VAL A 29 -8.39 1.82 7.13
C VAL A 29 -9.84 1.44 7.39
N MET A 30 -10.53 0.85 6.39
CA MET A 30 -11.90 0.38 6.54
C MET A 30 -12.03 -0.67 7.67
N LEU A 31 -11.11 -1.62 7.72
CA LEU A 31 -11.04 -2.62 8.79
C LEU A 31 -10.75 -2.01 10.17
N GLY A 32 -9.86 -1.00 10.23
CA GLY A 32 -9.59 -0.27 11.47
C GLY A 32 -10.83 0.45 12.01
N ILE A 33 -11.59 1.12 11.13
CA ILE A 33 -12.88 1.73 11.51
C ILE A 33 -13.85 0.66 12.02
N LEU A 34 -13.95 -0.48 11.35
CA LEU A 34 -14.86 -1.57 11.71
C LEU A 34 -14.58 -2.17 13.10
N VAL A 35 -13.31 -2.22 13.50
CA VAL A 35 -12.92 -2.65 14.87
C VAL A 35 -13.18 -1.55 15.89
N LEU A 36 -12.98 -0.28 15.54
CA LEU A 36 -13.28 0.85 16.43
C LEU A 36 -14.78 1.05 16.67
N THR A 37 -15.63 0.62 15.74
CA THR A 37 -17.09 0.68 15.88
C THR A 37 -17.67 -0.52 16.64
N ASP A 38 -16.83 -1.33 17.32
CA ASP A 38 -17.22 -2.57 18.03
C ASP A 38 -18.01 -3.55 17.15
N THR A 39 -17.97 -3.39 15.84
CA THR A 39 -18.69 -4.24 14.88
C THR A 39 -18.02 -5.60 14.79
N LEU A 40 -16.71 -5.63 15.00
CA LEU A 40 -15.95 -6.82 15.31
C LEU A 40 -15.72 -6.84 16.82
N ALA A 41 -16.22 -7.87 17.52
CA ALA A 41 -16.00 -8.09 18.96
C ALA A 41 -14.54 -8.50 19.24
N TRP A 42 -13.59 -7.68 18.79
CA TRP A 42 -12.15 -7.86 18.92
C TRP A 42 -11.61 -6.86 19.95
N PRO A 43 -10.54 -7.23 20.66
CA PRO A 43 -9.94 -6.35 21.66
C PRO A 43 -9.44 -5.05 21.01
N HIS A 44 -9.59 -3.91 21.69
CA HIS A 44 -9.20 -2.59 21.19
C HIS A 44 -7.76 -2.53 20.62
N VAL A 45 -6.86 -3.36 21.14
CA VAL A 45 -5.49 -3.55 20.63
C VAL A 45 -5.47 -3.87 19.12
N ALA A 46 -6.40 -4.69 18.65
CA ALA A 46 -6.53 -5.02 17.23
C ALA A 46 -6.96 -3.81 16.39
N GLY A 47 -7.80 -2.93 16.94
CA GLY A 47 -8.20 -1.69 16.29
C GLY A 47 -7.03 -0.72 16.14
N TYR A 48 -6.21 -0.56 17.18
CA TYR A 48 -4.98 0.22 17.11
C TYR A 48 -3.96 -0.38 16.14
N ALA A 49 -3.81 -1.71 16.11
CA ALA A 49 -2.92 -2.39 15.16
C ALA A 49 -3.37 -2.17 13.71
N LEU A 50 -4.67 -2.29 13.43
CA LEU A 50 -5.25 -2.03 12.10
C LEU A 50 -5.11 -0.57 11.67
N LEU A 51 -5.33 0.38 12.58
CA LEU A 51 -5.07 1.80 12.30
C LEU A 51 -3.59 2.04 11.98
N ALA A 52 -2.67 1.49 12.77
CA ALA A 52 -1.24 1.63 12.53
C ALA A 52 -0.83 1.01 11.18
N ILE A 53 -1.36 -0.18 10.86
CA ILE A 53 -1.13 -0.85 9.56
C ILE A 53 -1.70 -0.01 8.42
N GLY A 54 -2.95 0.44 8.51
CA GLY A 54 -3.58 1.27 7.48
C GLY A 54 -2.86 2.60 7.26
N LEU A 55 -2.34 3.22 8.32
CA LEU A 55 -1.54 4.44 8.23
C LEU A 55 -0.17 4.16 7.58
N ILE A 56 0.50 3.08 7.96
CA ILE A 56 1.78 2.68 7.36
C ILE A 56 1.62 2.32 5.88
N ASP A 57 0.60 1.55 5.52
CA ASP A 57 0.35 1.17 4.12
C ASP A 57 -0.04 2.38 3.26
N THR A 58 -0.80 3.33 3.82
CA THR A 58 -1.24 4.52 3.05
C THR A 58 -0.14 5.57 2.94
N PHE A 59 0.68 5.76 3.97
CA PHE A 59 1.65 6.87 4.04
C PHE A 59 3.11 6.46 3.90
N VAL A 60 3.50 5.24 4.27
CA VAL A 60 4.91 4.80 4.27
C VAL A 60 5.23 3.99 3.02
N ILE A 61 4.41 3.00 2.68
CA ILE A 61 4.67 2.11 1.56
C ILE A 61 4.72 2.82 0.19
N PRO A 62 3.78 3.70 -0.20
CA PRO A 62 3.82 4.36 -1.50
C PRO A 62 5.07 5.23 -1.73
N PRO A 63 5.48 6.13 -0.82
CA PRO A 63 6.71 6.89 -1.00
C PRO A 63 7.97 6.04 -0.86
N PHE A 64 7.95 4.98 -0.04
CA PHE A 64 9.09 4.06 0.07
C PHE A 64 9.33 3.29 -1.24
N LEU A 65 8.27 2.82 -1.90
CA LEU A 65 8.38 2.20 -3.22
C LEU A 65 8.78 3.19 -4.32
N ALA A 66 8.21 4.40 -4.30
CA ALA A 66 8.58 5.46 -5.23
C ALA A 66 10.07 5.81 -5.10
N LYS A 67 10.58 5.90 -3.87
CA LYS A 67 12.00 6.17 -3.57
C LYS A 67 12.90 5.01 -3.98
N LYS A 68 12.49 3.76 -3.73
CA LYS A 68 13.25 2.56 -4.10
C LYS A 68 13.42 2.41 -5.62
N TRP A 69 12.44 2.83 -6.41
CA TRP A 69 12.53 2.79 -7.87
C TRP A 69 13.17 4.04 -8.50
N GLY A 70 13.20 5.16 -7.78
CA GLY A 70 14.02 6.32 -8.16
C GLY A 70 15.53 6.05 -8.05
N SER A 71 15.94 5.13 -7.17
CA SER A 71 17.36 4.80 -6.93
C SER A 71 18.07 4.06 -8.07
N LYS A 72 17.43 3.85 -9.23
CA LYS A 72 18.09 3.39 -10.48
C LYS A 72 18.33 4.53 -11.49
N ARG A 73 18.56 5.74 -10.99
CA ARG A 73 19.23 6.84 -11.73
C ARG A 73 20.34 7.40 -10.83
N GLY A 74 21.44 6.67 -10.75
CA GLY A 74 22.71 7.05 -10.14
C GLY A 74 23.79 6.19 -10.75
#